data_AF-X1R508-F1
#
_entry.id   AF-X1R508-F1
#
_cell.length_a   1.000
_cell.length_b   1.000
_cell.length_c   1.000
_cell.angle_alpha   90.00
_cell.angle_beta   90.00
_cell.angle_gamma   90.00
#
_symmetry.space_group_name_H-M   'P 1'
#
loop_
_entity.id
_entity.type
_entity.pdbx_description
1 polymer ?
#
loop_
_entity_poly.entity_id
_entity_poly.type
_entity_poly.pdbx_seq_one_letter_code
_entity_poly.pdbx_strand_id
1 'polypeptide(L)'
;MFDDKEMFVKIISDIINKQIDKIFGGLTGIFKKKYNEYKYKIQTGKAFEKYIKSSIEKYKYTKTILYKYEPVLIEDFYVNLDLGLNDKIIEARRVKNLIVVSNNLIITGIAGSGKSTLMKYLFLNSFENEEHIPIFIEIRNIKKNILDDLFEMLKEYNFPQDIDLFKKIFKNGKFIVFLDGLDEVSPDIRDKIVMKL
;
A
#
# COMPACT_ATOMS: atom_id res chain seq x y z
N MET A 1 10.20 17.93 -9.01
CA MET A 1 11.60 18.27 -8.65
C MET A 1 12.33 16.99 -8.28
N PHE A 2 12.65 16.14 -9.27
CA PHE A 2 13.47 14.94 -9.12
C PHE A 2 14.19 14.70 -10.45
N ASP A 3 15.13 15.59 -10.78
CA ASP A 3 15.87 15.55 -12.05
C ASP A 3 17.06 14.58 -12.03
N ASP A 4 17.23 13.80 -10.97
CA ASP A 4 18.35 12.86 -10.88
C ASP A 4 17.86 11.49 -10.40
N LYS A 5 17.70 10.58 -11.37
CA LYS A 5 17.18 9.22 -11.16
C LYS A 5 17.99 8.45 -10.13
N GLU A 6 19.30 8.69 -10.04
CA GLU A 6 20.17 8.08 -9.02
C GLU A 6 19.90 8.64 -7.61
N MET A 7 19.70 9.95 -7.49
CA MET A 7 19.39 10.58 -6.21
C MET A 7 18.03 10.11 -5.69
N PHE A 8 17.02 10.01 -6.56
CA PHE A 8 15.71 9.46 -6.22
C PHE A 8 15.81 8.00 -5.77
N VAL A 9 16.56 7.15 -6.49
CA VAL A 9 16.75 5.75 -6.11
C VAL A 9 17.42 5.63 -4.74
N LYS A 10 18.43 6.45 -4.45
CA LYS A 10 19.12 6.45 -3.16
C LYS A 10 18.22 6.88 -2.01
N ILE A 11 17.46 7.97 -2.19
CA ILE A 11 16.47 8.45 -1.21
C ILE A 11 15.42 7.37 -0.92
N ILE A 12 14.89 6.73 -1.97
CA ILE A 12 13.92 5.63 -1.82
C ILE A 12 14.54 4.45 -1.09
N SER A 13 15.77 4.03 -1.42
CA SER A 13 16.45 2.95 -0.71
C SER A 13 16.68 3.26 0.78
N ASP A 14 17.01 4.51 1.14
CA ASP A 14 17.17 4.93 2.54
C ASP A 14 15.83 4.92 3.30
N ILE A 15 14.74 5.38 2.67
CA ILE A 15 13.38 5.31 3.22
C ILE A 15 12.96 3.86 3.45
N ILE A 16 13.23 2.97 2.48
CA ILE A 16 12.94 1.53 2.56
C ILE A 16 13.67 0.89 3.75
N ASN A 17 14.97 1.16 3.92
CA ASN A 17 15.74 0.59 5.02
C ASN A 17 15.19 1.01 6.38
N LYS A 18 14.81 2.29 6.54
CA LYS A 18 14.19 2.79 7.77
C LYS A 18 12.83 2.16 8.04
N GLN A 19 12.01 1.97 7.01
CA GLN A 19 10.74 1.24 7.13
C GLN A 19 10.97 -0.17 7.65
N ILE A 20 11.90 -0.91 7.05
CA ILE A 20 12.25 -2.27 7.50
C ILE A 20 12.64 -2.26 8.97
N ASP A 21 13.57 -1.39 9.37
CA ASP A 21 14.06 -1.38 10.76
C ASP A 21 12.95 -1.01 11.75
N LYS A 22 12.06 -0.07 11.42
CA LYS A 22 10.91 0.29 12.26
C LYS A 22 9.87 -0.83 12.37
N ILE A 23 9.60 -1.53 11.28
CA ILE A 23 8.56 -2.57 11.22
C ILE A 23 9.05 -3.87 11.89
N PHE A 24 10.28 -4.27 11.62
CA PHE A 24 10.85 -5.52 12.11
C PHE A 24 11.63 -5.37 13.42
N GLY A 25 12.10 -4.17 13.77
CA GLY A 25 12.77 -3.90 15.05
C GLY A 25 11.84 -4.05 16.26
N GLY A 26 10.53 -3.87 16.08
CA GLY A 26 9.51 -4.08 17.11
C GLY A 26 9.13 -5.54 17.37
N LEU A 27 9.70 -6.51 16.64
CA LEU A 27 9.42 -7.93 16.85
C LEU A 27 10.16 -8.47 18.08
N THR A 28 9.49 -9.28 18.89
CA THR A 28 10.04 -9.90 20.11
C THR A 28 10.01 -11.43 20.07
N GLY A 29 10.84 -12.07 20.89
CA GLY A 29 10.85 -13.52 21.11
C GLY A 29 11.12 -14.35 19.85
N ILE A 30 10.31 -15.41 19.65
CA ILE A 30 10.43 -16.38 18.55
C ILE A 30 10.34 -15.69 17.18
N PHE A 31 9.54 -14.62 17.05
CA PHE A 31 9.39 -13.89 15.79
C PHE A 31 10.63 -13.07 15.43
N LYS A 32 11.35 -12.53 16.43
CA LYS A 32 12.67 -11.88 16.20
C LYS A 32 13.69 -12.90 15.70
N LYS A 33 13.68 -14.11 16.27
CA LYS A 33 14.54 -15.22 15.81
C LYS A 33 14.21 -15.62 14.37
N LYS A 34 12.92 -15.85 14.06
CA LYS A 34 12.45 -16.13 12.69
C LYS A 34 12.87 -15.01 11.73
N TYR A 35 12.61 -13.75 12.05
CA TYR A 35 13.02 -12.62 11.21
C TYR A 35 14.53 -12.59 10.98
N ASN A 36 15.36 -12.77 12.01
CA ASN A 36 16.81 -12.79 11.85
C ASN A 36 17.26 -13.93 10.93
N GLU A 37 16.71 -15.13 11.11
CA GLU A 37 16.98 -16.28 10.23
C GLU A 37 16.63 -15.95 8.77
N TYR A 38 15.47 -15.33 8.53
CA TYR A 38 15.05 -14.92 7.20
C TYR A 38 15.88 -13.76 6.64
N LYS A 39 16.27 -12.78 7.45
CA LYS A 39 17.09 -11.63 7.05
C LYS A 39 18.38 -12.09 6.38
N TYR A 40 19.06 -13.08 6.98
CA TYR A 40 20.28 -13.66 6.43
C TYR A 40 20.04 -14.59 5.24
N LYS A 41 19.01 -15.45 5.29
CA LYS A 41 18.74 -16.44 4.22
C LYS A 41 18.16 -15.82 2.95
N ILE A 42 17.29 -14.83 3.08
CA ILE A 42 16.44 -14.31 1.99
C ILE A 42 16.96 -12.97 1.48
N GLN A 43 17.90 -12.33 2.18
CA GLN A 43 18.21 -10.92 1.98
C GLN A 43 16.90 -10.12 2.01
N THR A 44 16.09 -10.31 3.07
CA THR A 44 14.74 -9.76 3.21
C THR A 44 14.66 -8.28 2.85
N GLY A 45 15.73 -7.52 3.10
CA GLY A 45 15.86 -6.14 2.64
C GLY A 45 15.78 -5.95 1.13
N LYS A 46 16.48 -6.78 0.34
CA LYS A 46 16.41 -6.74 -1.12
C LYS A 46 15.05 -7.21 -1.67
N ALA A 47 14.45 -8.22 -1.05
CA ALA A 47 13.12 -8.69 -1.44
C ALA A 47 12.06 -7.60 -1.21
N PHE A 48 12.11 -6.95 -0.05
CA PHE A 48 11.25 -5.81 0.26
C PHE A 48 11.54 -4.62 -0.66
N GLU A 49 12.81 -4.27 -0.90
CA GLU A 49 13.19 -3.21 -1.82
C GLU A 49 12.65 -3.47 -3.24
N LYS A 50 12.73 -4.72 -3.72
CA LYS A 50 12.15 -5.14 -5.00
C LYS A 50 10.64 -4.92 -5.02
N TYR A 51 9.93 -5.34 -3.97
CA TYR A 51 8.49 -5.10 -3.83
C TYR A 51 8.13 -3.61 -3.93
N ILE A 52 8.82 -2.75 -3.17
CA ILE A 52 8.56 -1.31 -3.15
C ILE A 52 8.82 -0.69 -4.52
N LYS A 53 9.99 -0.96 -5.13
CA LYS A 53 10.35 -0.45 -6.46
C LYS A 53 9.34 -0.88 -7.52
N SER A 54 9.00 -2.17 -7.58
CA SER A 54 8.01 -2.68 -8.53
C SER A 54 6.63 -2.09 -8.30
N SER A 55 6.24 -1.85 -7.05
CA SER A 55 4.96 -1.22 -6.72
C SER A 55 4.91 0.24 -7.17
N ILE A 56 5.96 1.02 -6.90
CA ILE A 56 6.04 2.41 -7.36
C ILE A 56 5.95 2.47 -8.89
N GLU A 57 6.75 1.67 -9.60
CA GLU A 57 6.72 1.63 -11.07
C GLU A 57 5.34 1.24 -11.62
N LYS A 58 4.65 0.30 -10.97
CA LYS A 58 3.32 -0.17 -11.39
C LYS A 58 2.25 0.91 -11.25
N TYR A 59 2.31 1.75 -10.22
CA TYR A 59 1.22 2.67 -9.87
C TYR A 59 1.53 4.14 -10.14
N LYS A 60 2.79 4.52 -10.41
CA LYS A 60 3.18 5.92 -10.69
C LYS A 60 2.65 6.46 -12.01
N TYR A 61 2.41 5.59 -13.00
CA TYR A 61 1.81 5.96 -14.27
C TYR A 61 0.34 5.56 -14.33
N THR A 62 -0.52 6.45 -14.80
CA THR A 62 -1.91 6.10 -15.09
C THR A 62 -2.33 6.68 -16.43
N LYS A 63 -3.09 5.89 -17.19
CA LYS A 63 -3.88 6.42 -18.31
C LYS A 63 -5.11 7.11 -17.74
N THR A 64 -5.41 8.30 -18.24
CA THR A 64 -6.61 9.04 -17.87
C THR A 64 -7.41 9.38 -19.12
N ILE A 65 -8.64 9.86 -18.94
CA ILE A 65 -9.45 10.37 -20.05
C ILE A 65 -8.76 11.58 -20.71
N LEU A 66 -7.98 12.35 -19.95
CA LEU A 66 -7.22 13.51 -20.43
C LEU A 66 -6.02 13.07 -21.28
N TYR A 67 -5.34 11.98 -20.91
CA TYR A 67 -4.15 11.45 -21.59
C TYR A 67 -4.42 10.05 -22.14
N LYS A 68 -5.08 10.00 -23.31
CA LYS A 68 -5.54 8.74 -23.93
C LYS A 68 -4.40 7.90 -24.53
N TYR A 69 -3.36 8.56 -25.04
CA TYR A 69 -2.33 7.91 -25.84
C TYR A 69 -1.20 7.34 -24.99
N GLU A 70 -0.72 8.11 -24.00
CA GLU A 70 0.40 7.71 -23.16
C GLU A 70 0.04 7.81 -21.67
N PRO A 71 0.44 6.82 -20.85
CA PRO A 71 0.37 6.96 -19.40
C PRO A 71 1.23 8.13 -18.93
N VAL A 72 0.68 8.96 -18.04
CA VAL A 72 1.39 10.09 -17.43
C VAL A 72 1.66 9.83 -15.96
N LEU A 73 2.66 10.49 -15.38
CA LEU A 73 2.91 10.40 -13.95
C LEU A 73 1.73 10.98 -13.20
N ILE A 74 1.27 10.28 -12.16
CA ILE A 74 0.14 10.73 -11.35
C ILE A 74 0.41 12.09 -10.70
N GLU A 75 1.65 12.33 -10.29
CA GLU A 75 2.07 13.59 -9.66
C GLU A 75 1.95 14.80 -10.59
N ASP A 76 2.04 14.60 -11.91
CA ASP A 76 2.02 15.70 -12.87
C ASP A 76 0.61 16.28 -13.07
N PHE A 77 -0.44 15.49 -12.82
CA PHE A 77 -1.82 15.91 -13.09
C PHE A 77 -2.76 15.77 -11.88
N TYR A 78 -2.34 15.09 -10.82
CA TYR A 78 -3.20 14.89 -9.66
C TYR A 78 -3.49 16.21 -8.96
N VAL A 79 -4.77 16.45 -8.70
CA VAL A 79 -5.26 17.57 -7.90
C VAL A 79 -5.82 17.01 -6.61
N ASN A 80 -5.40 17.60 -5.50
CA ASN A 80 -5.83 17.19 -4.17
C ASN A 80 -7.35 17.20 -4.05
N LEU A 81 -7.90 16.11 -3.51
CA LEU A 81 -9.32 15.98 -3.22
C LEU A 81 -9.57 16.16 -1.72
N ASP A 82 -10.73 16.72 -1.42
CA ASP A 82 -11.28 16.81 -0.08
C ASP A 82 -12.31 15.70 0.12
N LEU A 83 -12.28 15.06 1.30
CA LEU A 83 -13.23 14.02 1.69
C LEU A 83 -14.17 14.57 2.76
N GLY A 84 -15.48 14.43 2.56
CA GLY A 84 -16.49 14.76 3.57
C GLY A 84 -16.72 13.60 4.54
N LEU A 85 -16.79 13.88 5.83
CA LEU A 85 -17.16 12.94 6.89
C LEU A 85 -17.94 13.64 8.00
N ASN A 86 -19.23 13.33 8.17
CA ASN A 86 -20.10 13.87 9.25
C ASN A 86 -19.89 15.38 9.47
N ASP A 87 -20.13 16.18 8.43
CA ASP A 87 -19.96 17.64 8.38
C ASP A 87 -18.52 18.18 8.50
N LYS A 88 -17.52 17.30 8.54
CA LYS A 88 -16.09 17.66 8.51
C LYS A 88 -15.50 17.44 7.13
N ILE A 89 -14.49 18.24 6.81
CA ILE A 89 -13.65 18.08 5.63
C ILE A 89 -12.30 17.49 6.07
N ILE A 90 -11.87 16.43 5.40
CA ILE A 90 -10.57 15.80 5.55
C ILE A 90 -9.77 16.10 4.27
N GLU A 91 -8.67 16.83 4.40
CA GLU A 91 -7.73 17.06 3.31
C GLU A 91 -7.00 15.75 2.97
N ALA A 92 -7.36 15.09 1.87
CA ALA A 92 -6.77 13.80 1.47
C ALA A 92 -5.44 13.97 0.72
N ARG A 93 -4.61 14.93 1.14
CA ARG A 93 -3.30 15.24 0.56
C ARG A 93 -2.21 14.26 0.96
N ARG A 94 -2.37 13.61 2.11
CA ARG A 94 -1.39 12.66 2.65
C ARG A 94 -2.10 11.52 3.34
N VAL A 95 -1.60 10.30 3.18
CA VAL A 95 -2.21 9.10 3.80
C VAL A 95 -2.35 9.25 5.31
N LYS A 96 -1.39 9.93 5.97
CA LYS A 96 -1.41 10.16 7.42
C LYS A 96 -2.67 10.90 7.89
N ASN A 97 -3.23 11.77 7.05
CA ASN A 97 -4.44 12.53 7.39
C ASN A 97 -5.67 11.60 7.45
N LEU A 98 -5.62 10.46 6.76
CA LEU A 98 -6.68 9.45 6.76
C LEU A 98 -6.48 8.45 7.91
N ILE A 99 -5.25 8.00 8.16
CA ILE A 99 -4.96 7.00 9.21
C ILE A 99 -5.39 7.48 10.61
N VAL A 100 -5.30 8.79 10.88
CA VAL A 100 -5.74 9.34 12.17
C VAL A 100 -7.25 9.37 12.36
N VAL A 101 -8.02 9.21 11.28
CA VAL A 101 -9.49 9.24 11.32
C VAL A 101 -10.04 7.87 11.72
N SER A 102 -9.55 6.80 11.12
CA SER A 102 -9.94 5.43 11.41
C SER A 102 -8.95 4.44 10.82
N ASN A 103 -8.85 3.24 11.42
CA ASN A 103 -8.10 2.12 10.86
C ASN A 103 -8.77 1.55 9.60
N ASN A 104 -10.10 1.65 9.53
CA ASN A 104 -10.91 1.15 8.42
C ASN A 104 -11.70 2.31 7.84
N LEU A 105 -11.49 2.59 6.55
CA LEU A 105 -12.13 3.69 5.82
C LEU A 105 -12.70 3.18 4.51
N ILE A 106 -13.93 3.57 4.21
CA ILE A 106 -14.57 3.34 2.92
C ILE A 106 -14.75 4.70 2.25
N ILE A 107 -14.12 4.88 1.09
CA ILE A 107 -14.25 6.09 0.28
C ILE A 107 -15.31 5.84 -0.78
N THR A 108 -16.42 6.58 -0.71
CA THR A 108 -17.52 6.52 -1.68
C THR A 108 -17.55 7.76 -2.56
N GLY A 109 -18.11 7.63 -3.76
CA GLY A 109 -18.24 8.73 -4.71
C GLY A 109 -18.80 8.24 -6.04
N ILE A 110 -19.27 9.16 -6.87
CA ILE A 110 -19.83 8.85 -8.19
C ILE A 110 -18.77 8.28 -9.15
N ALA A 111 -19.22 7.70 -10.25
CA ALA A 111 -18.32 7.30 -11.34
C ALA A 111 -17.56 8.54 -11.87
N GLY A 112 -16.26 8.39 -12.13
CA GLY A 112 -15.42 9.49 -12.59
C GLY A 112 -15.00 10.51 -11.50
N SER A 113 -15.40 10.34 -10.24
CA SER A 113 -15.01 11.26 -9.15
C SER A 113 -13.53 11.18 -8.72
N GLY A 114 -12.72 10.37 -9.41
CA GLY A 114 -11.29 10.23 -9.14
C GLY A 114 -10.91 9.28 -8.00
N LYS A 115 -11.81 8.41 -7.52
CA LYS A 115 -11.54 7.46 -6.40
C LYS A 115 -10.27 6.62 -6.61
N SER A 116 -10.16 5.91 -7.73
CA SER A 116 -8.97 5.09 -8.02
C SER A 116 -7.71 5.94 -8.18
N THR A 117 -7.83 7.16 -8.72
CA THR A 117 -6.71 8.11 -8.79
C THR A 117 -6.26 8.53 -7.40
N LEU A 118 -7.19 8.90 -6.51
CA LEU A 118 -6.92 9.20 -5.11
C LEU A 118 -6.24 8.02 -4.40
N MET A 119 -6.76 6.81 -4.57
CA MET A 119 -6.19 5.59 -3.96
C MET A 119 -4.75 5.34 -4.43
N LYS A 120 -4.46 5.47 -5.73
CA LYS A 120 -3.10 5.35 -6.28
C LYS A 120 -2.18 6.45 -5.77
N TYR A 121 -2.67 7.69 -5.72
CA TYR A 121 -1.89 8.82 -5.20
C TYR A 121 -1.53 8.61 -3.72
N LEU A 122 -2.51 8.28 -2.88
CA LEU A 122 -2.29 8.01 -1.46
C LEU A 122 -1.38 6.79 -1.24
N PHE A 123 -1.49 5.77 -2.08
CA PHE A 123 -0.58 4.63 -2.07
C PHE A 123 0.87 5.05 -2.34
N LEU A 124 1.12 5.87 -3.36
CA LEU A 124 2.48 6.35 -3.63
C LEU A 124 2.98 7.27 -2.51
N ASN A 125 2.14 8.20 -2.04
CA ASN A 125 2.45 9.07 -0.92
C ASN A 125 2.80 8.28 0.36
N SER A 126 2.18 7.11 0.56
CA SER A 126 2.41 6.31 1.75
C SER A 126 3.82 5.69 1.83
N PHE A 127 4.56 5.61 0.72
CA PHE A 127 5.97 5.20 0.78
C PHE A 127 6.86 6.24 1.44
N GLU A 128 6.48 7.53 1.45
CA GLU A 128 7.17 8.56 2.23
C GLU A 128 6.96 8.38 3.74
N ASN A 129 5.94 7.62 4.14
CA ASN A 129 5.66 7.32 5.54
C ASN A 129 6.49 6.12 5.99
N GLU A 130 7.43 6.34 6.92
CA GLU A 130 8.37 5.30 7.35
C GLU A 130 7.78 4.25 8.33
N GLU A 131 6.48 4.34 8.67
CA GLU A 131 5.90 3.54 9.77
C GLU A 131 5.09 2.32 9.30
N HIS A 132 4.65 2.32 8.04
CA HIS A 132 3.74 1.30 7.49
C HIS A 132 4.23 0.79 6.15
N ILE A 133 3.93 -0.48 5.86
CA ILE A 133 4.08 -1.09 4.54
C ILE A 133 2.77 -0.89 3.79
N PRO A 134 2.73 -0.05 2.75
CA PRO A 134 1.53 0.06 1.95
C PRO A 134 1.42 -1.12 1.00
N ILE A 135 0.21 -1.64 0.83
CA ILE A 135 -0.13 -2.66 -0.15
C ILE A 135 -1.33 -2.21 -0.94
N PHE A 136 -1.25 -2.31 -2.26
CA PHE A 136 -2.38 -2.07 -3.15
C PHE A 136 -2.87 -3.40 -3.73
N ILE A 137 -4.17 -3.67 -3.60
CA ILE A 137 -4.82 -4.82 -4.21
C ILE A 137 -6.17 -4.39 -4.80
N GLU A 138 -6.40 -4.80 -6.04
CA GLU A 138 -7.73 -4.70 -6.63
C GLU A 138 -8.58 -5.84 -6.10
N ILE A 139 -9.79 -5.54 -5.63
CA ILE A 139 -10.64 -6.52 -4.94
C ILE A 139 -11.00 -7.70 -5.87
N ARG A 140 -11.07 -7.47 -7.19
CA ARG A 140 -11.23 -8.54 -8.19
C ARG A 140 -10.16 -9.63 -8.15
N ASN A 141 -8.99 -9.34 -7.57
CA ASN A 141 -7.87 -10.28 -7.46
C ASN A 141 -7.92 -11.12 -6.18
N ILE A 142 -8.82 -10.81 -5.25
CA ILE A 142 -9.01 -11.59 -4.01
C ILE A 142 -9.76 -12.87 -4.35
N LYS A 143 -9.14 -14.03 -4.08
CA LYS A 143 -9.72 -15.34 -4.40
C LYS A 143 -10.17 -16.09 -3.15
N LYS A 144 -9.46 -15.91 -2.04
CA LYS A 144 -9.71 -16.62 -0.78
C LYS A 144 -10.18 -15.64 0.28
N ASN A 145 -9.24 -14.86 0.80
CA ASN A 145 -9.46 -13.83 1.80
C ASN A 145 -8.28 -12.86 1.75
N ILE A 146 -8.53 -11.62 2.17
CA ILE A 146 -7.55 -10.52 2.10
C ILE A 146 -6.19 -10.94 2.62
N LEU A 147 -6.10 -11.55 3.81
CA LEU A 147 -4.81 -11.85 4.41
C LEU A 147 -4.02 -12.88 3.59
N ASP A 148 -4.62 -14.00 3.21
CA ASP A 148 -3.93 -15.05 2.47
C ASP A 148 -3.56 -14.58 1.04
N ASP A 149 -4.43 -13.81 0.38
CA ASP A 149 -4.15 -13.27 -0.95
C ASP A 149 -3.04 -12.19 -0.89
N LEU A 150 -3.00 -11.36 0.17
CA LEU A 150 -1.88 -10.42 0.39
C LEU A 150 -0.57 -11.17 0.64
N PHE A 151 -0.59 -12.27 1.41
CA PHE A 151 0.61 -13.08 1.63
C PHE A 151 1.15 -13.66 0.33
N GLU A 152 0.30 -14.31 -0.48
CA GLU A 152 0.73 -14.90 -1.75
C GLU A 152 1.23 -13.83 -2.72
N MET A 153 0.55 -12.67 -2.80
CA MET A 153 0.99 -11.56 -3.64
C MET A 153 2.37 -11.05 -3.24
N LEU A 154 2.63 -10.85 -1.94
CA LEU A 154 3.94 -10.40 -1.49
C LEU A 154 5.01 -11.49 -1.71
N LYS A 155 4.65 -12.77 -1.52
CA LYS A 155 5.56 -13.92 -1.68
C LYS A 155 6.15 -14.02 -3.09
N GLU A 156 5.46 -13.52 -4.13
CA GLU A 156 6.01 -13.36 -5.49
C GLU A 156 7.26 -12.47 -5.53
N TYR A 157 7.37 -11.52 -4.60
CA TYR A 157 8.54 -10.66 -4.40
C TYR A 157 9.58 -11.27 -3.44
N ASN A 158 9.39 -12.54 -3.06
CA ASN A 158 10.20 -13.26 -2.09
C ASN A 158 10.07 -12.71 -0.65
N PHE A 159 8.94 -12.10 -0.30
CA PHE A 159 8.72 -11.43 0.98
C PHE A 159 7.25 -11.49 1.41
N PRO A 160 6.90 -11.77 2.66
CA PRO A 160 7.59 -12.65 3.59
C PRO A 160 7.40 -14.12 3.18
N GLN A 161 8.35 -14.99 3.55
CA GLN A 161 8.26 -16.43 3.26
C GLN A 161 7.59 -17.25 4.37
N ASP A 162 7.25 -16.63 5.49
CA ASP A 162 6.62 -17.27 6.65
C ASP A 162 5.27 -16.60 6.94
N ILE A 163 4.20 -17.39 6.83
CA ILE A 163 2.83 -16.91 7.01
C ILE A 163 2.54 -16.49 8.46
N ASP A 164 3.17 -17.11 9.45
CA ASP A 164 2.96 -16.75 10.87
C ASP A 164 3.59 -15.39 11.18
N LEU A 165 4.80 -15.17 10.66
CA LEU A 165 5.50 -13.90 10.74
C LEU A 165 4.71 -12.81 10.02
N PHE A 166 4.21 -13.08 8.81
CA PHE A 166 3.32 -12.17 8.09
C PHE A 166 2.09 -11.81 8.91
N LYS A 167 1.34 -12.82 9.38
CA LYS A 167 0.14 -12.64 10.21
C LYS A 167 0.44 -11.82 11.46
N LYS A 168 1.60 -12.00 12.08
CA LYS A 168 2.00 -11.23 13.27
C LYS A 168 2.28 -9.77 12.93
N ILE A 169 3.05 -9.50 11.88
CA ILE A 169 3.35 -8.12 11.44
C ILE A 169 2.07 -7.42 11.00
N PHE A 170 1.18 -8.13 10.30
CA PHE A 170 -0.13 -7.66 9.89
C PHE A 170 -0.99 -7.25 11.09
N LYS A 171 -1.10 -8.12 12.09
CA LYS A 171 -1.84 -7.84 13.34
C LYS A 171 -1.24 -6.72 14.17
N ASN A 172 0.05 -6.42 14.02
CA ASN A 172 0.71 -5.32 14.71
C ASN A 172 0.42 -3.94 14.05
N GLY A 173 -0.45 -3.87 13.05
CA GLY A 173 -0.85 -2.62 12.39
C GLY A 173 0.25 -2.02 11.53
N LYS A 174 1.21 -2.84 11.05
CA LYS A 174 2.35 -2.36 10.26
C LYS A 174 2.08 -2.25 8.77
N PHE A 175 0.84 -2.47 8.34
CA PHE A 175 0.44 -2.37 6.93
C PHE A 175 -0.67 -1.35 6.76
N ILE A 176 -0.64 -0.63 5.63
CA ILE A 176 -1.80 0.11 5.11
C ILE A 176 -2.25 -0.64 3.87
N VAL A 177 -3.49 -1.11 3.86
CA VAL A 177 -4.02 -1.88 2.73
C VAL A 177 -5.00 -1.01 1.95
N PHE A 178 -4.68 -0.75 0.69
CA PHE A 178 -5.52 -0.08 -0.28
C PHE A 178 -6.29 -1.14 -1.07
N LEU A 179 -7.62 -1.12 -0.93
CA LEU A 179 -8.54 -2.01 -1.64
C LEU A 179 -9.29 -1.19 -2.70
N ASP A 180 -9.06 -1.47 -3.99
CA ASP A 180 -9.73 -0.75 -5.09
C ASP A 180 -10.74 -1.64 -5.83
N GLY A 181 -11.80 -1.04 -6.37
CA GLY A 181 -12.84 -1.75 -7.12
C GLY A 181 -13.87 -2.51 -6.26
N LEU A 182 -14.29 -1.95 -5.11
CA LEU A 182 -15.30 -2.57 -4.24
C LEU A 182 -16.68 -2.65 -4.91
N ASP A 183 -16.96 -1.72 -5.80
CA ASP A 183 -18.15 -1.65 -6.64
C ASP A 183 -18.12 -2.63 -7.83
N GLU A 184 -16.95 -3.17 -8.17
CA GLU A 184 -16.76 -4.09 -9.32
C GLU A 184 -16.90 -5.58 -8.95
N VAL A 185 -17.10 -5.91 -7.68
CA VAL A 185 -17.21 -7.29 -7.20
C VAL A 185 -18.63 -7.70 -6.85
N SER A 186 -18.89 -9.01 -6.83
CA SER A 186 -20.21 -9.53 -6.48
C SER A 186 -20.65 -9.09 -5.08
N PRO A 187 -21.96 -8.95 -4.83
CA PRO A 187 -22.50 -8.60 -3.51
C PRO A 187 -21.95 -9.49 -2.39
N ASP A 188 -21.84 -10.80 -2.63
CA ASP A 188 -21.32 -11.75 -1.63
C ASP A 188 -19.87 -11.45 -1.21
N ILE A 189 -19.02 -11.02 -2.15
CA ILE A 189 -17.63 -10.66 -1.86
C ILE A 189 -17.59 -9.32 -1.13
N ARG A 190 -18.39 -8.35 -1.61
CA ARG A 190 -18.50 -7.02 -1.00
C ARG A 190 -18.94 -7.12 0.45
N ASP A 191 -19.99 -7.88 0.76
CA ASP A 191 -20.52 -8.01 2.11
C ASP A 191 -19.51 -8.69 3.04
N LYS A 192 -18.80 -9.73 2.57
CA LYS A 192 -17.71 -10.36 3.34
C LYS A 192 -16.57 -9.41 3.70
N ILE A 193 -16.28 -8.44 2.84
CA ILE A 193 -15.24 -7.42 3.08
C ILE A 193 -15.78 -6.36 4.04
N VAL A 194 -16.96 -5.80 3.75
CA VAL A 194 -17.56 -4.72 4.55
C VAL A 194 -17.89 -5.18 5.97
N MET A 195 -18.40 -6.40 6.17
CA MET A 195 -18.71 -6.94 7.51
C MET A 195 -17.47 -7.17 8.39
N LYS A 196 -16.27 -7.16 7.81
CA LYS A 196 -14.99 -7.35 8.53
C LYS A 196 -14.24 -6.04 8.78
N LEU A 197 -14.74 -4.93 8.26
CA LEU A 197 -14.23 -3.57 8.49
C LEU A 197 -14.98 -2.91 9.65
#